data_AF-A0A915D6N6-F1
#
_entry.id   AF-A0A915D6N6-F1
#
_cell.length_a   1.000
_cell.length_b   1.000
_cell.length_c   1.000
_cell.angle_alpha   90.00
_cell.angle_beta   90.00
_cell.angle_gamma   90.00
#
_symmetry.space_group_name_H-M   'P 1'
#
loop_
_entity.id
_entity.type
_entity.pdbx_description
1 polymer ?
#
loop_
_entity_poly.entity_id
_entity_poly.type
_entity_poly.pdbx_seq_one_letter_code
_entity_poly.pdbx_strand_id
1 'polypeptide(L)'
;MSSPAVISVKSAGIETVYKNIPCSSSSLTQKAKDIIPSSRPITSNDQLLEPPNLGMVEYKDLMNTLDKFKRRQLWNAIRKYTIDSHYDDLVEQLGTLCLPDHPLVFSGFFGFVRTEEDKHRFRKLCNRLNLLTPLR
;
A
#
# COMPACT_ATOMS: atom_id res chain seq x y z
N MET A 1 -12.61 -14.72 -53.61
CA MET A 1 -12.41 -15.94 -52.78
C MET A 1 -11.82 -15.50 -51.44
N SER A 2 -12.06 -16.32 -50.41
CA SER A 2 -11.69 -16.14 -48.99
C SER A 2 -12.75 -15.51 -48.09
N SER A 3 -13.61 -16.37 -47.57
CA SER A 3 -14.44 -16.18 -46.38
C SER A 3 -13.56 -15.94 -45.15
N PRO A 4 -13.90 -15.01 -44.24
CA PRO A 4 -13.31 -14.99 -42.92
C PRO A 4 -14.02 -16.01 -42.00
N ALA A 5 -13.19 -16.71 -41.23
CA ALA A 5 -13.56 -17.81 -40.36
C ALA A 5 -14.41 -17.38 -39.15
N VAL A 6 -15.35 -18.24 -38.79
CA VAL A 6 -16.14 -18.22 -37.57
C VAL A 6 -15.22 -18.56 -36.40
N ILE A 7 -15.10 -17.66 -35.43
CA ILE A 7 -14.61 -18.00 -34.09
C ILE A 7 -15.78 -17.84 -33.13
N SER A 8 -16.37 -18.99 -32.79
CA SER A 8 -17.37 -19.13 -31.74
C SER A 8 -16.64 -19.21 -30.40
N VAL A 9 -16.84 -18.23 -29.53
CA VAL A 9 -16.45 -18.33 -28.13
C VAL A 9 -17.70 -18.08 -27.30
N LYS A 10 -18.35 -19.17 -26.87
CA LYS A 10 -19.31 -19.15 -25.78
C LYS A 10 -18.53 -18.90 -24.49
N SER A 11 -18.77 -17.79 -23.84
CA SER A 11 -18.53 -17.65 -22.39
C SER A 11 -19.58 -16.74 -21.80
N ALA A 12 -20.15 -17.23 -20.71
CA ALA A 12 -21.40 -16.81 -20.12
C ALA A 12 -21.41 -15.35 -19.67
N GLY A 13 -22.56 -14.72 -19.91
CA GLY A 13 -23.10 -13.49 -19.34
C GLY A 13 -22.16 -12.60 -18.53
N ILE A 14 -21.83 -11.43 -19.09
CA ILE A 14 -22.33 -10.11 -18.67
C ILE A 14 -22.04 -9.18 -19.85
N GLU A 15 -23.07 -8.85 -20.64
CA GLU A 15 -22.99 -7.77 -21.63
C GLU A 15 -22.84 -6.45 -20.89
N THR A 16 -21.68 -5.81 -21.01
CA THR A 16 -21.55 -4.38 -20.65
C THR A 16 -21.41 -3.60 -21.94
N VAL A 17 -22.53 -3.09 -22.42
CA VAL A 17 -22.65 -2.26 -23.62
C VAL A 17 -22.02 -0.89 -23.35
N TYR A 18 -20.83 -0.62 -23.90
CA TYR A 18 -20.32 0.74 -24.03
C TYR A 18 -21.00 1.41 -25.23
N LYS A 19 -22.06 2.19 -24.96
CA LYS A 19 -22.64 3.12 -25.93
C LYS A 19 -21.79 4.38 -25.99
N ASN A 20 -21.17 4.63 -27.14
CA ASN A 20 -20.69 5.95 -27.55
C ASN A 20 -21.85 6.95 -27.50
N ILE A 21 -21.65 8.11 -26.85
CA ILE A 21 -22.51 9.29 -27.03
C ILE A 21 -21.59 10.49 -27.35
N PRO A 22 -21.91 11.29 -28.39
CA PRO A 22 -21.00 12.28 -28.98
C PRO A 22 -20.94 13.60 -28.19
N CYS A 23 -19.85 14.35 -28.43
CA CYS A 23 -19.74 15.78 -28.13
C CYS A 23 -20.93 16.56 -28.69
N SER A 24 -21.59 17.35 -27.84
CA SER A 24 -22.31 18.57 -28.23
C SER A 24 -22.46 19.50 -27.02
N SER A 25 -21.86 20.66 -27.15
CA SER A 25 -22.04 21.86 -26.34
C SER A 25 -23.47 22.41 -26.45
N SER A 26 -24.14 22.72 -25.33
CA SER A 26 -24.93 23.95 -25.12
C SER A 26 -25.64 23.96 -23.76
N SER A 27 -25.66 25.16 -23.18
CA SER A 27 -26.22 25.62 -21.91
C SER A 27 -27.70 25.32 -21.70
N LEU A 28 -28.14 24.96 -20.48
CA LEU A 28 -29.41 25.45 -19.91
C LEU A 28 -29.56 25.14 -18.40
N THR A 29 -29.60 26.22 -17.63
CA THR A 29 -30.04 26.35 -16.23
C THR A 29 -31.47 25.84 -16.03
N GLN A 30 -31.76 25.12 -14.93
CA GLN A 30 -32.76 25.51 -13.90
C GLN A 30 -33.06 24.39 -12.88
N LYS A 31 -33.03 24.81 -11.60
CA LYS A 31 -33.82 24.32 -10.45
C LYS A 31 -33.81 22.82 -10.13
N ALA A 32 -33.01 22.47 -9.11
CA ALA A 32 -33.47 21.57 -8.05
C ALA A 32 -33.21 22.28 -6.72
N LYS A 33 -34.27 22.84 -6.16
CA LYS A 33 -34.34 23.29 -4.76
C LYS A 33 -34.88 22.11 -3.96
N ASP A 34 -34.32 21.94 -2.78
CA ASP A 34 -34.79 21.07 -1.69
C ASP A 34 -34.60 19.56 -1.91
N ILE A 35 -33.56 19.01 -1.28
CA ILE A 35 -33.66 18.16 -0.07
C ILE A 35 -32.23 17.98 0.43
N ILE A 36 -31.88 18.70 1.50
CA ILE A 36 -30.71 18.39 2.32
C ILE A 36 -31.20 17.47 3.44
N PRO A 37 -30.57 16.31 3.63
CA PRO A 37 -30.20 15.85 4.96
C PRO A 37 -28.69 16.10 5.09
N SER A 38 -28.36 17.08 5.92
CA SER A 38 -27.00 17.31 6.38
C SER A 38 -26.61 16.09 7.20
N SER A 39 -25.78 15.20 6.65
CA SER A 39 -25.08 14.15 7.41
C SER A 39 -24.04 13.45 6.54
N ARG A 40 -22.95 14.17 6.26
CA ARG A 40 -21.60 13.77 6.67
C ARG A 40 -20.69 14.88 6.14
N PRO A 41 -19.87 15.54 6.97
CA PRO A 41 -18.67 16.12 6.40
C PRO A 41 -17.98 14.99 5.64
N ILE A 42 -17.65 15.23 4.37
CA ILE A 42 -16.50 14.53 3.79
C ILE A 42 -15.35 15.02 4.66
N THR A 43 -15.13 14.32 5.78
CA THR A 43 -13.88 14.42 6.48
C THR A 43 -12.91 13.85 5.46
N SER A 44 -12.26 14.72 4.70
CA SER A 44 -10.89 14.50 4.26
C SER A 44 -10.04 14.33 5.52
N ASN A 45 -10.30 13.23 6.25
CA ASN A 45 -9.28 12.51 6.96
C ASN A 45 -8.59 11.68 5.88
N ASP A 46 -7.88 12.35 4.96
CA ASP A 46 -6.57 11.85 4.56
C ASP A 46 -5.73 11.88 5.83
N GLN A 47 -6.06 11.00 6.78
CA GLN A 47 -5.19 10.65 7.87
C GLN A 47 -4.04 10.00 7.12
N LEU A 48 -3.01 10.80 6.84
CA LEU A 48 -1.83 10.33 6.17
C LEU A 48 -1.36 9.13 6.99
N LEU A 49 -1.48 7.93 6.42
CA LEU A 49 -1.18 6.68 7.11
C LEU A 49 0.27 6.33 6.76
N GLU A 50 1.11 6.20 7.78
CA GLU A 50 2.51 5.83 7.62
C GLU A 50 2.90 4.70 8.56
N PRO A 51 3.90 3.88 8.19
CA PRO A 51 4.56 3.00 9.14
C PRO A 51 5.19 3.86 10.25
N PRO A 52 5.30 3.31 11.47
CA PRO A 52 5.88 4.05 12.58
C PRO A 52 7.35 4.39 12.28
N ASN A 53 7.66 5.69 12.26
CA ASN A 53 9.03 6.18 12.09
C ASN A 53 9.75 6.17 13.44
N LEU A 54 10.18 4.98 13.84
CA LEU A 54 10.77 4.74 15.15
C LEU A 54 12.23 5.18 15.17
N GLY A 55 12.62 5.90 16.22
CA GLY A 55 14.01 6.21 16.48
C GLY A 55 14.82 4.94 16.81
N MET A 56 16.14 5.03 16.72
CA MET A 56 17.03 3.89 16.94
C MET A 56 16.88 3.26 18.33
N VAL A 57 16.56 4.06 19.35
CA VAL A 57 16.32 3.59 20.72
C VAL A 57 15.02 2.77 20.79
N GLU A 58 13.91 3.32 20.29
CA GLU A 58 12.60 2.67 20.31
C GLU A 58 12.60 1.38 19.49
N TYR A 59 13.25 1.40 18.33
CA TYR A 59 13.38 0.21 17.50
C TYR A 59 14.23 -0.87 18.17
N LYS A 60 15.30 -0.49 18.88
CA LYS A 60 16.13 -1.44 19.62
C LYS A 60 15.34 -2.12 20.75
N ASP A 61 14.44 -1.39 21.41
CA ASP A 61 13.55 -1.95 22.42
C ASP A 61 12.53 -2.92 21.81
N LEU A 62 11.96 -2.58 20.65
CA LEU A 62 11.12 -3.52 19.90
C LEU A 62 11.88 -4.78 19.48
N MET A 63 13.12 -4.65 19.01
CA MET A 63 13.96 -5.78 18.69
C MET A 63 14.31 -6.65 19.92
N ASN A 64 14.23 -6.10 21.14
CA ASN A 64 14.43 -6.89 22.36
C ASN A 64 13.30 -7.90 22.62
N THR A 65 12.13 -7.69 22.00
CA THR A 65 11.01 -8.66 22.03
C THR A 65 11.27 -9.91 21.19
N LEU A 66 12.22 -9.84 20.25
CA LEU A 66 12.66 -10.97 19.44
C LEU A 66 13.67 -11.84 20.19
N ASP A 67 13.68 -13.14 19.88
CA ASP A 67 14.75 -14.02 20.31
C ASP A 67 16.12 -13.58 19.77
N LYS A 68 17.18 -14.02 20.46
CA LYS A 68 18.56 -13.63 20.15
C LYS A 68 18.98 -13.95 18.72
N PHE A 69 18.44 -15.02 18.13
CA PHE A 69 18.78 -15.43 16.77
C PHE A 69 18.10 -14.53 15.74
N LYS A 70 16.79 -14.33 15.82
CA LYS A 70 16.03 -13.39 14.96
C LYS A 70 16.61 -11.98 15.05
N ARG A 71 16.92 -11.51 16.26
CA ARG A 71 17.53 -10.19 16.47
C ARG A 71 18.85 -10.03 15.72
N ARG A 72 19.72 -11.04 15.78
CA ARG A 72 21.01 -11.02 15.06
C ARG A 72 20.81 -11.07 13.54
N GLN A 73 19.88 -11.89 13.06
CA GLN A 73 19.54 -12.00 11.64
C GLN A 73 19.05 -10.65 11.10
N LEU A 74 18.12 -9.99 11.80
CA LEU A 74 17.65 -8.65 11.43
C LEU A 74 18.80 -7.64 11.34
N TRP A 75 19.65 -7.54 12.36
CA TRP A 75 20.77 -6.59 12.32
C TRP A 75 21.72 -6.85 11.15
N ASN A 76 21.92 -8.12 10.79
CA ASN A 76 22.71 -8.48 9.61
C ASN A 76 22.01 -8.09 8.31
N ALA A 77 20.69 -8.30 8.19
CA ALA A 77 19.91 -7.89 7.03
C ALA A 77 19.98 -6.37 6.82
N ILE A 78 19.79 -5.61 7.90
CA ILE A 78 19.90 -4.14 7.90
C ILE A 78 21.31 -3.72 7.47
N ARG A 79 22.35 -4.32 8.05
CA ARG A 79 23.74 -4.01 7.68
C ARG A 79 24.02 -4.30 6.21
N LYS A 80 23.54 -5.43 5.67
CA LYS A 80 23.70 -5.76 4.24
C LYS A 80 23.02 -4.72 3.36
N TYR A 81 21.77 -4.36 3.66
CA TYR A 81 21.08 -3.28 2.93
C TYR A 81 21.85 -1.96 2.97
N THR A 82 22.46 -1.59 4.11
CA THR A 82 23.26 -0.36 4.17
C THR A 82 24.50 -0.37 3.29
N ILE A 83 25.03 -1.54 2.95
CA ILE A 83 26.24 -1.69 2.12
C ILE A 83 25.85 -1.88 0.65
N ASP A 84 24.98 -2.85 0.38
CA ASP A 84 24.70 -3.35 -0.97
C ASP A 84 23.42 -2.75 -1.58
N SER A 85 22.59 -2.06 -0.78
CA SER A 85 21.31 -1.44 -1.20
C SER A 85 20.28 -2.42 -1.80
N HIS A 86 20.37 -3.70 -1.48
CA HIS A 86 19.40 -4.72 -1.90
C HIS A 86 18.13 -4.65 -1.04
N TYR A 87 17.19 -3.80 -1.45
CA TYR A 87 15.93 -3.59 -0.73
C TYR A 87 15.03 -4.84 -0.69
N ASP A 88 14.92 -5.57 -1.79
CA ASP A 88 14.02 -6.73 -1.87
C ASP A 88 14.45 -7.88 -0.94
N ASP A 89 15.76 -8.18 -0.90
CA ASP A 89 16.33 -9.18 0.02
C ASP A 89 16.09 -8.82 1.49
N LEU A 90 16.19 -7.53 1.82
CA LEU A 90 15.95 -7.01 3.17
C LEU A 90 14.50 -7.21 3.58
N VAL A 91 13.55 -6.82 2.71
CA VAL A 91 12.12 -6.92 2.98
C VAL A 91 11.68 -8.38 3.10
N GLU A 92 12.20 -9.25 2.26
CA GLU A 92 11.94 -10.69 2.34
C GLU A 92 12.40 -11.25 3.68
N GLN A 93 13.66 -10.98 4.08
CA GLN A 93 14.20 -11.44 5.36
C GLN A 93 13.43 -10.87 6.56
N LEU A 94 13.08 -9.57 6.53
CA LEU A 94 12.26 -8.95 7.56
C LEU A 94 10.88 -9.62 7.66
N GLY A 95 10.26 -9.90 6.52
CA GLY A 95 8.98 -10.59 6.44
C GLY A 95 9.05 -11.98 7.06
N THR A 96 10.04 -12.79 6.69
CA THR A 96 10.22 -14.15 7.23
C THR A 96 10.50 -14.16 8.73
N LEU A 97 11.25 -13.18 9.23
CA LEU A 97 11.67 -13.15 10.65
C LEU A 97 10.59 -12.56 11.56
N CYS A 98 9.88 -11.55 11.08
CA CYS A 98 8.99 -10.74 11.90
C CYS A 98 7.51 -11.05 11.70
N LEU A 99 7.08 -11.51 10.52
CA LEU A 99 5.65 -11.72 10.25
C LEU A 99 5.27 -13.20 10.39
N PRO A 100 4.08 -13.51 10.93
CA PRO A 100 3.06 -12.58 11.44
C PRO A 100 3.24 -12.15 12.91
N ASP A 101 4.22 -12.70 13.63
CA ASP A 101 4.30 -12.63 15.10
C ASP A 101 4.65 -11.25 15.68
N HIS A 102 5.46 -10.48 14.95
CA HIS A 102 6.07 -9.22 15.36
C HIS A 102 5.90 -8.11 14.30
N PRO A 103 4.65 -7.75 13.93
CA PRO A 103 4.37 -6.80 12.86
C PRO A 103 4.90 -5.38 13.12
N LEU A 104 5.00 -4.99 14.39
CA LEU A 104 5.58 -3.70 14.79
C LEU A 104 7.10 -3.65 14.61
N VAL A 105 7.79 -4.80 14.74
CA VAL A 105 9.23 -4.86 14.43
C VAL A 105 9.43 -4.74 12.91
N PHE A 106 8.53 -5.35 12.12
CA PHE A 106 8.54 -5.17 10.68
C PHE A 106 8.29 -3.71 10.30
N SER A 107 7.17 -3.12 10.71
CA SER A 107 6.79 -1.77 10.27
C SER A 107 7.68 -0.66 10.85
N GLY A 108 8.23 -0.87 12.06
CA GLY A 108 9.21 0.02 12.70
C GLY A 108 10.54 0.13 11.97
N PHE A 109 10.84 -0.80 11.06
CA PHE A 109 12.03 -0.71 10.22
C PHE A 109 12.02 0.51 9.28
N PHE A 110 10.85 1.11 9.04
CA PHE A 110 10.69 2.26 8.15
C PHE A 110 11.69 3.40 8.42
N GLY A 111 12.06 3.64 9.67
CA GLY A 111 13.05 4.66 10.05
C GLY A 111 14.48 4.41 9.54
N PHE A 112 14.79 3.18 9.11
CA PHE A 112 16.12 2.77 8.62
C PHE A 112 16.19 2.63 7.10
N VAL A 113 15.06 2.78 6.40
CA VAL A 113 15.01 2.76 4.94
C VAL A 113 15.70 4.03 4.41
N ARG A 114 16.73 3.86 3.57
CA ARG A 114 17.65 4.96 3.23
C ARG A 114 17.10 5.90 2.16
N THR A 115 16.52 5.33 1.11
CA THR A 115 16.08 6.09 -0.06
C THR A 115 14.59 6.40 0.03
N GLU A 116 14.17 7.54 -0.50
CA GLU A 116 12.74 7.88 -0.58
C GLU A 116 11.96 6.91 -1.50
N GLU A 117 12.62 6.35 -2.51
CA GLU A 117 12.05 5.32 -3.37
C GLU A 117 11.73 4.04 -2.58
N ASP A 118 12.70 3.53 -1.82
CA ASP A 118 12.51 2.36 -0.97
C ASP A 118 11.47 2.64 0.12
N LYS A 119 11.46 3.85 0.70
CA LYS A 119 10.42 4.26 1.67
C LYS A 119 9.03 4.18 1.03
N HIS A 120 8.89 4.68 -0.20
CA HIS A 120 7.62 4.62 -0.92
C HIS A 120 7.20 3.15 -1.20
N ARG A 121 8.14 2.31 -1.63
CA ARG A 121 7.91 0.86 -1.80
C ARG A 121 7.50 0.20 -0.49
N PHE A 122 8.14 0.56 0.62
CA PHE A 122 7.90 -0.02 1.94
C PHE A 122 6.54 0.40 2.51
N ARG A 123 6.13 1.67 2.33
CA ARG A 123 4.78 2.13 2.68
C ARG A 123 3.71 1.36 1.93
N LYS A 124 3.87 1.17 0.62
CA LYS A 124 2.94 0.37 -0.20
C LYS A 124 2.81 -1.05 0.33
N LEU A 125 3.93 -1.67 0.72
CA LEU A 125 3.92 -3.00 1.32
C LEU A 125 3.21 -3.02 2.68
N CYS A 126 3.55 -2.10 3.59
CA CYS A 126 2.90 -1.98 4.88
C CYS A 126 1.39 -1.73 4.73
N ASN A 127 0.96 -0.95 3.74
CA ASN A 127 -0.46 -0.75 3.43
C ASN A 127 -1.14 -2.07 3.06
N ARG A 128 -0.54 -2.85 2.14
CA ARG A 128 -1.07 -4.15 1.72
C ARG A 128 -1.18 -5.15 2.89
N LEU A 129 -0.29 -5.03 3.87
CA LEU A 129 -0.26 -5.87 5.06
C LEU A 129 -1.09 -5.29 6.23
N ASN A 130 -1.78 -4.16 6.04
CA ASN A 130 -2.53 -3.43 7.09
C ASN A 130 -1.67 -3.06 8.31
N LEU A 131 -0.42 -2.67 8.08
CA LEU A 131 0.56 -2.30 9.11
C LEU A 131 0.76 -0.79 9.27
N LEU A 132 -0.04 0.03 8.58
CA LEU A 132 0.04 1.47 8.69
C LEU A 132 -0.69 1.97 9.92
N THR A 133 -0.14 3.01 10.54
CA THR A 133 -0.74 3.69 11.68
C THR A 133 -1.08 5.14 11.31
N PRO A 134 -2.10 5.74 11.94
CA PRO A 134 -2.35 7.18 11.81
C PRO A 134 -1.08 7.97 12.18
N LEU A 135 -0.69 8.95 11.34
CA LEU A 135 0.29 9.94 11.77
C LEU A 135 -0.22 10.66 13.02
N ARG A 136 0.63 10.75 14.04
CA ARG A 136 0.39 11.49 15.28
C ARG A 136 1.07 12.86 15.25
#